data_AF-A0A850ARR0-F1
#
_entry.id   AF-A0A850ARR0-F1
#
_cell.length_a   1.000
_cell.length_b   1.000
_cell.length_c   1.000
_cell.angle_alpha   90.00
_cell.angle_beta   90.00
_cell.angle_gamma   90.00
#
_symmetry.space_group_name_H-M   'P 1'
#
loop_
_entity.id
_entity.type
_entity.pdbx_description
1 polymer ?
#
loop_
_entity_poly.entity_id
_entity_poly.type
_entity_poly.pdbx_seq_one_letter_code
_entity_poly.pdbx_strand_id
1 'polypeptide(L)'
;MNAKKIHYSARSTFQHHAPYYRRDFLRFFRRRGAEAALLRPGALSAEQVKRQIQAVGVGKVVELYRIGYDGELDDMPVIVEITRISPEGFSGKIINVERKIIEETSRTMVYARRGGGIIDFLYDDGDVKEIRLNQDAEELSEARDLSGLQEVLAALEPKDRILVAYYDQKHRGTVNVEGTLLAKSFANTRFKMVIEKINGIELEKKNEKLFDIEQDLVVDIAIC
;
A
#
# COMPACT_ATOMS: atom_id res chain seq x y z
N MET A 1 29.68 -52.64 71.16
CA MET A 1 28.36 -53.28 71.04
C MET A 1 27.77 -52.85 69.70
N ASN A 2 27.72 -53.72 68.68
CA ASN A 2 26.57 -54.57 68.33
C ASN A 2 25.25 -53.76 68.39
N ALA A 3 24.42 -53.63 67.35
CA ALA A 3 24.15 -54.59 66.29
C ALA A 3 23.28 -53.99 65.14
N LYS A 4 23.36 -54.70 64.00
CA LYS A 4 22.26 -55.10 63.09
C LYS A 4 21.58 -54.09 62.14
N LYS A 5 21.84 -54.36 60.85
CA LYS A 5 20.97 -54.19 59.68
C LYS A 5 19.58 -54.78 59.91
N ILE A 6 18.54 -54.15 59.36
CA ILE A 6 17.32 -54.83 58.90
C ILE A 6 16.99 -54.36 57.47
N HIS A 7 16.95 -55.34 56.57
CA HIS A 7 16.43 -55.26 55.22
C HIS A 7 14.90 -55.18 55.24
N TYR A 8 14.32 -54.46 54.28
CA TYR A 8 13.08 -54.92 53.65
C TYR A 8 13.29 -55.06 52.15
N SER A 9 13.02 -56.26 51.67
CA SER A 9 12.98 -56.70 50.29
C SER A 9 11.55 -57.05 49.91
N ALA A 10 11.08 -56.58 48.75
CA ALA A 10 10.14 -57.24 47.82
C ALA A 10 9.91 -56.23 46.67
N ARG A 11 10.39 -56.40 45.43
CA ARG A 11 9.89 -57.30 44.35
C ARG A 11 8.35 -57.32 44.29
N SER A 12 7.66 -57.20 43.17
CA SER A 12 7.98 -57.04 41.74
C SER A 12 6.64 -57.08 41.00
N THR A 13 6.44 -56.26 39.98
CA THR A 13 5.68 -56.60 38.76
C THR A 13 6.20 -55.68 37.67
N PHE A 14 7.02 -56.18 36.74
CA PHE A 14 6.59 -56.56 35.38
C PHE A 14 5.74 -55.43 34.76
N GLN A 15 6.22 -54.68 33.77
CA GLN A 15 6.30 -55.17 32.39
C GLN A 15 7.47 -54.55 31.59
N HIS A 16 8.24 -55.47 31.00
CA HIS A 16 8.84 -55.46 29.66
C HIS A 16 9.54 -54.21 29.11
N HIS A 17 10.87 -54.25 29.20
CA HIS A 17 11.84 -54.23 28.08
C HIS A 17 11.26 -54.21 26.65
N ALA A 18 11.87 -53.64 25.62
CA ALA A 18 13.03 -52.76 25.43
C ALA A 18 13.03 -52.46 23.89
N PRO A 19 14.11 -52.06 23.20
CA PRO A 19 14.04 -51.00 22.21
C PRO A 19 14.29 -51.52 20.77
N TYR A 20 14.32 -50.55 19.84
CA TYR A 20 15.03 -50.55 18.55
C TYR A 20 14.39 -51.09 17.25
N TYR A 21 14.60 -50.22 16.25
CA TYR A 21 14.81 -50.42 14.80
C TYR A 21 13.64 -50.54 13.81
N ARG A 22 13.53 -49.44 13.03
CA ARG A 22 13.30 -49.31 11.58
C ARG A 22 12.04 -49.91 10.97
N ARG A 23 11.36 -49.07 10.17
CA ARG A 23 11.27 -49.27 8.71
C ARG A 23 10.62 -48.07 8.00
N ASP A 24 11.42 -47.37 7.20
CA ASP A 24 10.98 -46.46 6.14
C ASP A 24 10.18 -47.24 5.09
N PHE A 25 8.86 -47.26 5.19
CA PHE A 25 8.01 -47.69 4.09
C PHE A 25 6.77 -46.79 4.03
N LEU A 26 6.61 -46.16 2.85
CA LEU A 26 5.48 -45.35 2.35
C LEU A 26 5.69 -43.82 2.28
N ARG A 27 6.81 -43.40 1.68
CA ARG A 27 6.89 -42.16 0.87
C ARG A 27 6.21 -42.35 -0.49
N PHE A 28 4.92 -42.70 -0.50
CA PHE A 28 4.16 -42.93 -1.73
C PHE A 28 2.75 -42.33 -1.69
N PHE A 29 2.59 -41.09 -1.23
CA PHE A 29 1.41 -40.29 -1.56
C PHE A 29 1.81 -38.84 -1.86
N ARG A 30 2.00 -38.60 -3.16
CA ARG A 30 1.74 -37.36 -3.92
C ARG A 30 1.36 -36.13 -3.07
N ARG A 31 2.30 -35.18 -2.91
CA ARG A 31 1.92 -33.76 -2.88
C ARG A 31 1.62 -33.34 -4.33
N ARG A 32 0.45 -33.74 -4.83
CA ARG A 32 -0.22 -33.07 -5.95
C ARG A 32 -1.07 -31.99 -5.33
N GLY A 33 -0.82 -30.75 -5.72
CA GLY A 33 -1.49 -29.58 -5.17
C GLY A 33 -0.65 -28.95 -4.06
N ALA A 34 0.30 -28.10 -4.45
CA ALA A 34 0.28 -26.79 -3.81
C ALA A 34 -1.17 -26.33 -3.98
N GLU A 35 -1.90 -26.16 -2.88
CA GLU A 35 -3.15 -25.43 -2.94
C GLU A 35 -2.82 -24.18 -3.73
N ALA A 36 -3.39 -24.08 -4.94
CA ALA A 36 -3.40 -22.81 -5.62
C ALA A 36 -4.03 -21.89 -4.59
N ALA A 37 -3.24 -20.96 -4.05
CA ALA A 37 -3.75 -19.90 -3.19
C ALA A 37 -5.09 -19.50 -3.79
N LEU A 38 -6.17 -19.51 -2.99
CA LEU A 38 -7.52 -19.19 -3.44
C LEU A 38 -7.47 -17.75 -3.98
N LEU A 39 -7.09 -17.62 -5.25
CA LEU A 39 -6.93 -16.36 -5.92
C LEU A 39 -8.32 -15.76 -5.97
N ARG A 40 -8.45 -14.57 -5.39
CA ARG A 40 -9.70 -13.83 -5.52
C ARG A 40 -9.91 -13.56 -7.02
N PRO A 41 -11.16 -13.61 -7.52
CA PRO A 41 -11.42 -13.36 -8.93
C PRO A 41 -10.80 -12.04 -9.40
N GLY A 42 -9.86 -12.12 -10.35
CA GLY A 42 -9.13 -10.95 -10.86
C GLY A 42 -7.82 -10.60 -10.14
N ALA A 43 -7.44 -11.33 -9.08
CA ALA A 43 -6.13 -11.16 -8.44
C ALA A 43 -5.00 -11.69 -9.34
N LEU A 44 -3.84 -11.05 -9.25
CA LEU A 44 -2.60 -11.53 -9.83
C LEU A 44 -2.16 -12.81 -9.13
N SER A 45 -1.56 -13.72 -9.90
CA SER A 45 -0.88 -14.86 -9.31
C SER A 45 0.37 -14.44 -8.53
N ALA A 46 0.74 -15.25 -7.54
CA ALA A 46 1.95 -15.03 -6.73
C ALA A 46 3.21 -14.78 -7.59
N GLU A 47 3.37 -15.54 -8.68
CA GLU A 47 4.49 -15.40 -9.62
C GLU A 47 4.44 -14.06 -10.38
N GLN A 48 3.25 -13.56 -10.73
CA GLN A 48 3.10 -12.24 -11.37
C GLN A 48 3.42 -11.11 -10.41
N VAL A 49 2.89 -11.14 -9.18
CA VAL A 49 3.19 -10.16 -8.13
C VAL A 49 4.69 -10.12 -7.87
N LYS A 50 5.31 -11.29 -7.68
CA LYS A 50 6.76 -11.43 -7.48
C LYS A 50 7.57 -10.83 -8.61
N ARG A 51 7.25 -11.16 -9.87
CA ARG A 51 7.95 -10.60 -11.04
C ARG A 51 7.83 -9.09 -11.12
N GLN A 52 6.64 -8.54 -10.89
CA GLN A 52 6.41 -7.10 -10.92
C GLN A 52 7.19 -6.39 -9.80
N ILE A 53 7.10 -6.85 -8.56
CA ILE A 53 7.82 -6.27 -7.43
C ILE A 53 9.34 -6.38 -7.60
N GLN A 54 9.84 -7.51 -8.12
CA GLN A 54 11.26 -7.67 -8.42
C GLN A 54 11.74 -6.76 -9.55
N ALA A 55 10.92 -6.53 -10.58
CA ALA A 55 11.23 -5.62 -11.67
C ALA A 55 11.28 -4.16 -11.19
N VAL A 56 10.40 -3.79 -10.25
CA VAL A 56 10.37 -2.45 -9.64
C VAL A 56 11.58 -2.23 -8.72
N GLY A 57 11.87 -3.18 -7.83
CA GLY A 57 13.02 -3.12 -6.92
C GLY A 57 12.78 -2.36 -5.61
N VAL A 58 13.80 -2.41 -4.75
CA VAL A 58 13.79 -1.79 -3.41
C VAL A 58 14.00 -0.27 -3.51
N GLY A 59 13.29 0.50 -2.68
CA GLY A 59 13.34 1.96 -2.59
C GLY A 59 12.35 2.69 -3.51
N LYS A 60 11.64 1.94 -4.36
CA LYS A 60 10.59 2.48 -5.23
C LYS A 60 9.24 2.47 -4.54
N VAL A 61 8.41 3.43 -4.93
CA VAL A 61 7.04 3.58 -4.43
C VAL A 61 6.09 2.90 -5.41
N VAL A 62 5.17 2.10 -4.89
CA VAL A 62 4.15 1.41 -5.69
C VAL A 62 2.77 1.63 -5.08
N GLU A 63 1.78 1.66 -5.95
CA GLU A 63 0.37 1.67 -5.61
C GLU A 63 -0.16 0.25 -5.78
N LEU A 64 -0.67 -0.32 -4.68
CA LEU A 64 -1.21 -1.67 -4.64
C LEU A 64 -2.73 -1.62 -4.61
N TYR A 65 -3.37 -2.07 -5.69
CA TYR A 65 -4.81 -2.26 -5.73
C TYR A 65 -5.13 -3.65 -5.21
N ARG A 66 -5.85 -3.73 -4.10
CA ARG A 66 -6.21 -4.99 -3.44
C ARG A 66 -7.67 -5.32 -3.66
N ILE A 67 -7.99 -6.59 -3.63
CA ILE A 67 -9.35 -7.11 -3.66
C ILE A 67 -9.74 -7.36 -2.21
N GLY A 68 -10.85 -6.79 -1.77
CA GLY A 68 -11.45 -6.97 -0.46
C GLY A 68 -11.88 -8.42 -0.20
N TYR A 69 -12.23 -8.74 1.05
CA TYR A 69 -12.67 -10.09 1.43
C TYR A 69 -14.03 -10.46 0.83
N ASP A 70 -14.83 -9.47 0.47
CA ASP A 70 -16.08 -9.57 -0.27
C ASP A 70 -15.87 -9.85 -1.77
N GLY A 71 -14.64 -9.73 -2.27
CA GLY A 71 -14.29 -9.92 -3.67
C GLY A 71 -14.41 -8.64 -4.51
N GLU A 72 -14.75 -7.51 -3.90
CA GLU A 72 -14.75 -6.21 -4.58
C GLU A 72 -13.35 -5.60 -4.58
N LEU A 73 -13.11 -4.61 -5.44
CA LEU A 73 -11.86 -3.87 -5.40
C LEU A 73 -11.90 -2.95 -4.18
N ASP A 74 -10.83 -2.92 -3.38
CA ASP A 74 -10.70 -1.88 -2.37
C ASP A 74 -10.74 -0.51 -3.08
N ASP A 75 -11.57 0.40 -2.57
CA ASP A 75 -11.82 1.71 -3.19
C ASP A 75 -10.54 2.55 -3.33
N MET A 76 -9.53 2.28 -2.51
CA MET A 76 -8.31 3.08 -2.41
C MET A 76 -7.05 2.20 -2.49
N PRO A 77 -6.10 2.51 -3.39
CA PRO A 77 -4.86 1.77 -3.48
C PRO A 77 -3.97 2.03 -2.25
N VAL A 78 -3.26 0.99 -1.82
CA VAL A 78 -2.27 1.10 -0.74
C VAL A 78 -0.94 1.56 -1.34
N ILE A 79 -0.51 2.78 -1.00
CA ILE A 79 0.77 3.33 -1.46
C ILE A 79 1.88 2.89 -0.50
N VAL A 80 2.89 2.17 -1.03
CA VAL A 80 4.01 1.65 -0.23
C VAL A 80 5.36 1.89 -0.88
N GLU A 81 6.35 2.27 -0.08
CA GLU A 81 7.76 2.24 -0.47
C GLU A 81 8.32 0.85 -0.18
N ILE A 82 8.80 0.15 -1.20
CA ILE A 82 9.36 -1.20 -1.04
C ILE A 82 10.67 -1.10 -0.26
N THR A 83 10.70 -1.64 0.96
CA THR A 83 11.90 -1.62 1.82
C THR A 83 12.71 -2.91 1.73
N ARG A 84 12.06 -4.04 1.42
CA ARG A 84 12.71 -5.34 1.32
C ARG A 84 11.94 -6.25 0.37
N ILE A 85 12.66 -7.07 -0.40
CA ILE A 85 12.07 -8.15 -1.22
C ILE A 85 12.69 -9.47 -0.76
N SER A 86 11.86 -10.49 -0.57
CA SER A 86 12.24 -11.84 -0.14
C SER A 86 11.59 -12.90 -1.03
N PRO A 87 12.03 -14.18 -0.98
CA PRO A 87 11.43 -15.24 -1.78
C PRO A 87 9.92 -15.44 -1.53
N GLU A 88 9.47 -15.20 -0.29
CA GLU A 88 8.11 -15.42 0.21
C GLU A 88 7.20 -14.19 0.03
N GLY A 89 7.76 -12.99 -0.11
CA GLY A 89 6.99 -11.74 -0.12
C GLY A 89 7.88 -10.49 -0.12
N PHE A 90 7.31 -9.33 0.15
CA PHE A 90 8.03 -8.06 0.25
C PHE A 90 7.52 -7.21 1.43
N SER A 91 8.39 -6.38 1.97
CA SER A 91 8.06 -5.46 3.07
C SER A 91 7.98 -4.04 2.52
N GLY A 92 6.87 -3.35 2.78
CA GLY A 92 6.64 -1.98 2.33
C GLY A 92 6.38 -1.03 3.49
N LYS A 93 6.97 0.17 3.46
CA LYS A 93 6.60 1.25 4.37
C LYS A 93 5.40 1.98 3.77
N ILE A 94 4.29 2.04 4.51
CA ILE A 94 3.10 2.74 4.05
C ILE A 94 3.42 4.24 3.93
N ILE A 95 3.20 4.79 2.73
CA ILE A 95 3.22 6.22 2.50
C ILE A 95 1.79 6.71 2.68
N ASN A 96 1.48 7.15 3.90
CA ASN A 96 0.18 7.70 4.20
C ASN A 96 0.11 9.18 3.79
N VAL A 97 -0.05 9.42 2.49
CA VAL A 97 -0.10 10.77 1.89
C VAL A 97 -1.29 11.55 2.45
N GLU A 98 -2.45 10.92 2.57
CA GLU A 98 -3.69 11.52 3.05
C GLU A 98 -3.60 12.00 4.49
N ARG A 99 -3.06 11.16 5.38
CA ARG A 99 -3.02 11.46 6.81
C ARG A 99 -2.18 12.69 7.13
N LYS A 100 -1.05 12.89 6.45
CA LYS A 100 -0.19 14.06 6.72
C LYS A 100 -0.81 15.35 6.23
N ILE A 101 -1.46 15.35 5.07
CA ILE A 101 -2.08 16.56 4.52
C ILE A 101 -3.32 16.96 5.36
N ILE A 102 -4.08 15.98 5.85
CA ILE A 102 -5.21 16.19 6.76
C ILE A 102 -4.72 16.66 8.14
N GLU A 103 -3.67 16.06 8.71
CA GLU A 103 -3.05 16.49 9.98
C GLU A 103 -2.45 17.91 9.88
N GLU A 104 -1.88 18.32 8.74
CA GLU A 104 -1.36 19.68 8.52
C GLU A 104 -2.48 20.73 8.43
N THR A 105 -3.68 20.32 7.99
CA THR A 105 -4.83 21.22 7.77
C THR A 105 -5.75 21.31 9.00
N SER A 106 -5.78 20.30 9.87
CA SER A 106 -6.63 20.27 11.08
C SER A 106 -5.83 20.35 12.38
N ARG A 107 -5.99 21.44 13.15
CA ARG A 107 -5.34 21.65 14.47
C ARG A 107 -5.91 20.79 15.60
N THR A 108 -6.98 20.03 15.37
CA THR A 108 -7.78 19.36 16.42
C THR A 108 -7.80 17.83 16.34
N MET A 109 -7.11 17.20 15.40
CA MET A 109 -7.02 15.73 15.36
C MET A 109 -6.02 15.19 16.39
N VAL A 110 -6.49 15.02 17.63
CA VAL A 110 -5.87 14.16 18.63
C VAL A 110 -6.52 12.79 18.48
N TYR A 111 -6.21 11.98 17.47
CA TYR A 111 -6.36 10.49 17.50
C TYR A 111 -6.09 9.86 16.13
N ALA A 112 -4.82 9.80 15.74
CA ALA A 112 -4.32 8.63 15.03
C ALA A 112 -2.84 8.53 15.41
N ARG A 113 -2.47 7.55 16.24
CA ARG A 113 -1.08 7.40 16.73
C ARG A 113 -0.31 6.26 16.06
N ARG A 114 -0.87 5.62 15.02
CA ARG A 114 -0.32 4.38 14.44
C ARG A 114 -0.49 4.26 12.93
N GLY A 115 0.29 4.95 12.10
CA GLY A 115 0.16 4.78 10.63
C GLY A 115 1.38 5.21 9.83
N GLY A 116 2.55 4.88 10.34
CA GLY A 116 3.79 4.78 9.58
C GLY A 116 4.38 3.39 9.77
N GLY A 117 3.54 2.36 9.56
CA GLY A 117 3.91 0.97 9.76
C GLY A 117 4.65 0.41 8.55
N ILE A 118 5.55 -0.53 8.82
CA ILE A 118 6.03 -1.46 7.80
C ILE A 118 5.00 -2.58 7.71
N ILE A 119 4.51 -2.88 6.52
CA ILE A 119 3.64 -4.02 6.23
C ILE A 119 4.45 -5.04 5.46
N ASP A 120 4.30 -6.31 5.84
CA ASP A 120 4.76 -7.44 5.04
C ASP A 120 3.62 -7.93 4.16
N PHE A 121 3.88 -8.06 2.86
CA PHE A 121 2.97 -8.59 1.86
C PHE A 121 3.48 -9.95 1.40
N LEU A 122 2.66 -11.00 1.53
CA LEU A 122 3.02 -12.33 1.08
C LEU A 122 2.52 -12.54 -0.35
N TYR A 123 3.32 -13.20 -1.20
CA TYR A 123 2.93 -13.39 -2.59
C TYR A 123 1.73 -14.33 -2.75
N ASP A 124 1.49 -15.20 -1.77
CA ASP A 124 0.40 -16.16 -1.74
C ASP A 124 -0.88 -15.64 -1.08
N ASP A 125 -0.92 -14.39 -0.62
CA ASP A 125 -2.15 -13.77 -0.05
C ASP A 125 -3.29 -13.70 -1.09
N GLY A 126 -2.96 -13.67 -2.38
CA GLY A 126 -3.93 -13.78 -3.47
C GLY A 126 -4.95 -12.64 -3.54
N ASP A 127 -4.58 -11.48 -3.01
CA ASP A 127 -5.44 -10.30 -2.82
C ASP A 127 -4.97 -9.08 -3.63
N VAL A 128 -3.80 -9.12 -4.27
CA VAL A 128 -3.31 -8.04 -5.13
C VAL A 128 -3.88 -8.17 -6.53
N LYS A 129 -4.65 -7.18 -6.99
CA LYS A 129 -5.18 -7.11 -8.36
C LYS A 129 -4.21 -6.44 -9.32
N GLU A 130 -3.56 -5.37 -8.89
CA GLU A 130 -2.72 -4.55 -9.75
C GLU A 130 -1.64 -3.85 -8.93
N ILE A 131 -0.44 -3.77 -9.51
CA ILE A 131 0.69 -3.02 -8.96
C ILE A 131 1.05 -1.96 -9.99
N ARG A 132 0.89 -0.70 -9.61
CA ARG A 132 1.35 0.43 -10.43
C ARG A 132 2.61 1.00 -9.81
N LEU A 133 3.63 1.22 -10.63
CA LEU A 133 4.76 2.03 -10.20
C LEU A 133 4.26 3.46 -10.00
N ASN A 134 4.49 4.01 -8.81
CA ASN A 134 4.28 5.43 -8.60
C ASN A 134 5.41 6.13 -9.37
N GLN A 135 5.06 6.73 -10.50
CA GLN A 135 6.03 7.33 -11.41
C GLN A 135 6.84 8.40 -10.66
N ASP A 136 8.16 8.35 -10.80
CA ASP A 136 9.03 9.35 -10.20
C ASP A 136 8.72 10.73 -10.80
N ALA A 137 8.93 11.80 -10.04
CA ALA A 137 8.66 13.18 -10.46
C ALA A 137 9.27 13.54 -11.84
N GLU A 138 10.39 12.93 -12.21
CA GLU A 138 11.03 13.10 -13.53
C GLU A 138 10.20 12.47 -14.67
N GLU A 139 9.73 11.23 -14.51
CA GLU A 139 8.88 10.56 -15.52
C GLU A 139 7.52 11.26 -15.65
N LEU A 140 6.94 11.69 -14.53
CA LEU A 140 5.73 12.52 -14.53
C LEU A 140 5.98 13.86 -15.20
N SER A 141 7.16 14.46 -15.05
CA SER A 141 7.45 15.71 -15.74
C SER A 141 7.51 15.55 -17.25
N GLU A 142 7.98 14.41 -17.75
CA GLU A 142 8.11 14.12 -19.19
C GLU A 142 6.80 13.69 -19.84
N ALA A 143 5.92 13.00 -19.11
CA ALA A 143 4.65 12.49 -19.63
C ALA A 143 3.51 13.52 -19.65
N ARG A 144 3.69 14.69 -19.04
CA ARG A 144 2.65 15.72 -18.90
C ARG A 144 2.46 16.54 -20.17
N ASP A 145 1.21 16.69 -20.57
CA ASP A 145 0.81 17.64 -21.60
C ASP A 145 0.56 19.03 -20.99
N LEU A 146 1.64 19.80 -20.79
CA LEU A 146 1.55 21.16 -20.24
C LEU A 146 0.67 22.08 -21.10
N SER A 147 0.67 21.90 -22.43
CA SER A 147 -0.15 22.69 -23.34
C SER A 147 -1.63 22.39 -23.12
N GLY A 148 -1.98 21.11 -23.04
CA GLY A 148 -3.35 20.67 -22.74
C GLY A 148 -3.84 21.19 -21.39
N LEU A 149 -3.00 21.15 -20.34
CA LEU A 149 -3.35 21.69 -19.02
C LEU A 149 -3.59 23.20 -19.04
N GLN A 150 -2.77 23.95 -19.79
CA GLN A 150 -2.94 25.39 -19.97
C GLN A 150 -4.24 25.71 -20.74
N GLU A 151 -4.58 24.92 -21.75
CA GLU A 151 -5.82 25.06 -22.51
C GLU A 151 -7.06 24.80 -21.65
N VAL A 152 -7.05 23.71 -20.87
CA VAL A 152 -8.13 23.41 -19.91
C VAL A 152 -8.25 24.56 -18.92
N LEU A 153 -7.14 25.01 -18.32
CA LEU A 153 -7.19 26.13 -17.39
C LEU A 153 -7.64 27.43 -18.05
N ALA A 154 -7.33 27.65 -19.33
CA ALA A 154 -7.81 28.79 -20.10
C ALA A 154 -9.34 28.76 -20.30
N ALA A 155 -9.93 27.58 -20.42
CA ALA A 155 -11.38 27.40 -20.56
C ALA A 155 -12.15 27.57 -19.24
N LEU A 156 -11.52 27.33 -18.08
CA LEU A 156 -12.18 27.40 -16.77
C LEU A 156 -12.55 28.82 -16.35
N GLU A 157 -13.73 29.01 -15.75
CA GLU A 157 -14.15 30.27 -15.16
C GLU A 157 -13.94 30.29 -13.64
N PRO A 158 -13.65 31.47 -13.04
CA PRO A 158 -13.70 31.60 -11.59
C PRO A 158 -15.07 31.14 -11.06
N LYS A 159 -15.04 30.35 -9.98
CA LYS A 159 -16.15 29.62 -9.34
C LYS A 159 -16.48 28.25 -9.92
N ASP A 160 -15.82 27.81 -10.98
CA ASP A 160 -15.94 26.42 -11.44
C ASP A 160 -15.44 25.45 -10.37
N ARG A 161 -16.12 24.31 -10.24
CA ARG A 161 -15.63 23.19 -9.43
C ARG A 161 -14.71 22.33 -10.29
N ILE A 162 -13.53 22.08 -9.74
CA ILE A 162 -12.46 21.40 -10.45
C ILE A 162 -11.83 20.32 -9.57
N LEU A 163 -11.41 19.25 -10.22
CA LEU A 163 -10.53 18.21 -9.72
C LEU A 163 -9.13 18.48 -10.28
N VAL A 164 -8.14 18.50 -9.40
CA VAL A 164 -6.73 18.68 -9.77
C VAL A 164 -5.94 17.50 -9.22
N ALA A 165 -5.25 16.79 -10.11
CA ALA A 165 -4.26 15.79 -9.74
C ALA A 165 -2.87 16.42 -9.80
N TYR A 166 -2.09 16.35 -8.73
CA TYR A 166 -0.71 16.86 -8.71
C TYR A 166 0.20 15.93 -7.92
N TYR A 167 1.50 15.94 -8.23
CA TYR A 167 2.47 15.12 -7.51
C TYR A 167 3.04 15.86 -6.30
N ASP A 168 2.82 15.33 -5.10
CA ASP A 168 3.43 15.84 -3.90
C ASP A 168 4.85 15.29 -3.74
N GLN A 169 5.85 16.11 -4.08
CA GLN A 169 7.26 15.76 -3.95
C GLN A 169 7.68 15.38 -2.53
N LYS A 170 7.07 15.98 -1.51
CA LYS A 170 7.39 15.71 -0.10
C LYS A 170 6.89 14.34 0.33
N HIS A 171 5.81 13.87 -0.29
CA HIS A 171 5.16 12.60 0.05
C HIS A 171 5.31 11.52 -1.02
N ARG A 172 5.96 11.84 -2.15
CA ARG A 172 6.25 10.93 -3.26
C ARG A 172 5.01 10.20 -3.75
N GLY A 173 3.96 10.95 -4.07
CA GLY A 173 2.75 10.39 -4.65
C GLY A 173 1.81 11.42 -5.21
N THR A 174 0.88 10.95 -6.03
CA THR A 174 -0.16 11.78 -6.63
C THR A 174 -1.27 12.06 -5.63
N VAL A 175 -1.66 13.32 -5.54
CA VAL A 175 -2.73 13.82 -4.68
C VAL A 175 -3.83 14.39 -5.55
N ASN A 176 -5.05 13.93 -5.32
CA ASN A 176 -6.24 14.44 -5.98
C ASN A 176 -6.91 15.44 -5.03
N VAL A 177 -7.14 16.66 -5.50
CA VAL A 177 -7.85 17.68 -4.74
C VAL A 177 -9.05 18.18 -5.51
N GLU A 178 -10.18 18.25 -4.85
CA GLU A 178 -11.40 18.84 -5.41
C GLU A 178 -11.66 20.17 -4.72
N GLY A 179 -12.12 21.14 -5.49
CA GLY A 179 -12.40 22.44 -4.95
C GLY A 179 -12.95 23.43 -5.95
N THR A 180 -13.03 24.68 -5.53
CA THR A 180 -13.56 25.77 -6.34
C THR A 180 -12.42 26.66 -6.82
N LEU A 181 -12.33 26.89 -8.13
CA LEU A 181 -11.39 27.82 -8.73
C LEU A 181 -11.72 29.25 -8.27
N LEU A 182 -10.75 29.96 -7.70
CA LEU A 182 -10.91 31.35 -7.28
C LEU A 182 -10.40 32.34 -8.32
N ALA A 183 -9.22 32.04 -8.86
CA ALA A 183 -8.53 32.92 -9.79
C ALA A 183 -7.52 32.13 -10.61
N LYS A 184 -7.19 32.64 -11.78
CA LYS A 184 -6.10 32.14 -12.63
C LYS A 184 -5.28 33.30 -13.16
N SER A 185 -4.01 33.04 -13.42
CA SER A 185 -3.10 33.98 -14.05
C SER A 185 -3.42 34.15 -15.54
N PHE A 186 -3.07 35.29 -16.12
CA PHE A 186 -3.25 35.54 -17.56
C PHE A 186 -2.48 34.57 -18.45
N ALA A 187 -1.35 34.05 -17.96
CA ALA A 187 -0.55 33.05 -18.65
C ALA A 187 -1.10 31.63 -18.51
N ASN A 188 -2.17 31.41 -17.73
CA ASN A 188 -2.74 30.10 -17.42
C ASN A 188 -1.73 29.06 -16.94
N THR A 189 -0.67 29.51 -16.25
CA THR A 189 0.31 28.62 -15.60
C THR A 189 0.06 28.49 -14.11
N ARG A 190 -0.57 29.51 -13.51
CA ARG A 190 -0.89 29.57 -12.09
C ARG A 190 -2.38 29.76 -11.87
N PHE A 191 -2.89 29.13 -10.82
CA PHE A 191 -4.26 29.29 -10.39
C PHE A 191 -4.40 29.11 -8.88
N LYS A 192 -5.40 29.77 -8.31
CA LYS A 192 -5.74 29.69 -6.91
C LYS A 192 -7.08 29.00 -6.77
N MET A 193 -7.16 28.02 -5.88
CA MET A 193 -8.41 27.32 -5.58
C MET A 193 -8.65 27.20 -4.08
N VAL A 194 -9.91 27.07 -3.72
CA VAL A 194 -10.34 26.61 -2.39
C VAL A 194 -10.47 25.10 -2.44
N ILE A 195 -9.57 24.39 -1.76
CA ILE A 195 -9.64 22.94 -1.63
C ILE A 195 -10.73 22.59 -0.63
N GLU A 196 -11.68 21.77 -1.07
CA GLU A 196 -12.81 21.27 -0.30
C GLU A 196 -12.65 19.79 0.04
N LYS A 197 -12.05 19.01 -0.87
CA LYS A 197 -11.76 17.58 -0.65
C LYS A 197 -10.35 17.22 -1.06
N ILE A 198 -9.80 16.20 -0.42
CA ILE A 198 -8.53 15.57 -0.78
C ILE A 198 -8.79 14.07 -0.87
N ASN A 199 -8.49 13.47 -2.03
CA ASN A 199 -8.75 12.07 -2.34
C ASN A 199 -10.19 11.62 -1.96
N GLY A 200 -11.19 12.46 -2.27
CA GLY A 200 -12.59 12.20 -1.95
C GLY A 200 -13.02 12.48 -0.50
N ILE A 201 -12.08 12.77 0.41
CA ILE A 201 -12.36 13.08 1.82
C ILE A 201 -12.65 14.58 1.98
N GLU A 202 -13.82 14.93 2.52
CA GLU A 202 -14.20 16.31 2.82
C GLU A 202 -13.37 16.92 3.95
N LEU A 203 -12.86 18.13 3.74
CA LEU A 203 -12.09 18.86 4.74
C LEU A 203 -13.01 19.68 5.66
N GLU A 204 -12.81 19.57 6.96
CA GLU A 204 -13.51 20.39 7.96
C GLU A 204 -13.22 21.89 7.79
N LYS A 205 -12.02 22.22 7.31
CA LYS A 205 -11.61 23.58 6.99
C LYS A 205 -11.13 23.62 5.55
N LYS A 206 -11.86 24.40 4.76
CA LYS A 206 -11.48 24.73 3.39
C LYS A 206 -10.14 25.47 3.40
N ASN A 207 -9.22 25.05 2.54
CA ASN A 207 -7.88 25.62 2.47
C ASN A 207 -7.66 26.28 1.10
N GLU A 208 -7.13 27.49 1.09
CA GLU A 208 -6.76 28.16 -0.15
C GLU A 208 -5.34 27.79 -0.53
N LYS A 209 -5.16 27.23 -1.74
CA LYS A 209 -3.85 26.91 -2.28
C LYS A 209 -3.66 27.59 -3.62
N LEU A 210 -2.46 28.15 -3.79
CA LEU A 210 -1.96 28.60 -5.09
C LEU A 210 -1.19 27.44 -5.71
N PHE A 211 -1.55 27.10 -6.94
CA PHE A 211 -0.91 26.11 -7.76
C PHE A 211 -0.15 26.78 -8.91
N ASP A 212 0.98 26.20 -9.28
CA ASP A 212 1.75 26.44 -10.48
C ASP A 212 1.89 25.09 -11.23
N ILE A 213 1.36 25.01 -12.45
CA ILE A 213 1.25 23.76 -13.22
C ILE A 213 2.60 23.05 -13.33
N GLU A 214 3.66 23.82 -13.57
CA GLU A 214 5.00 23.27 -13.76
C GLU A 214 5.64 22.91 -12.42
N GLN A 215 5.67 23.86 -11.48
CA GLN A 215 6.40 23.70 -10.21
C GLN A 215 5.75 22.69 -9.27
N ASP A 216 4.42 22.69 -9.19
CA ASP A 216 3.67 21.78 -8.32
C ASP A 216 3.40 20.42 -8.98
N LEU A 217 4.01 20.17 -10.15
CA LEU A 217 3.86 18.93 -10.88
C LEU A 217 2.38 18.54 -11.10
N VAL A 218 1.56 19.50 -11.55
CA VAL A 218 0.15 19.25 -11.87
C VAL A 218 0.08 18.28 -13.05
N VAL A 219 -0.63 17.18 -12.86
CA VAL A 219 -0.75 16.07 -13.82
C VAL A 219 -2.02 16.21 -14.65
N ASP A 220 -3.13 16.56 -14.01
CA ASP A 220 -4.44 16.66 -14.65
C ASP A 220 -5.33 17.72 -13.99
N ILE A 221 -6.23 18.30 -14.78
CA ILE A 221 -7.26 19.24 -14.35
C ILE A 221 -8.57 18.85 -15.04
N ALA A 222 -9.63 18.59 -14.26
CA ALA A 222 -10.94 18.25 -14.78
C ALA A 222 -12.05 19.08 -14.12
N ILE A 223 -13.16 19.31 -14.83
CA ILE A 223 -14.38 19.91 -14.27
C ILE A 223 -15.17 18.82 -13.53
N CYS A 224 -15.75 19.18 -12.37
CA CYS A 224 -16.64 18.34 -11.57
C CYS A 224 -18.12 18.66 -11.79
#